data_AF-A0AAW6PGP4-F1
#
_entry.id   AF-A0AAW6PGP4-F1
#
_cell.length_a   1.000
_cell.length_b   1.000
_cell.length_c   1.000
_cell.angle_alpha   90.00
_cell.angle_beta   90.00
_cell.angle_gamma   90.00
#
_symmetry.space_group_name_H-M   'P 1'
#
loop_
_entity.id
_entity.type
_entity.pdbx_description
1 polymer ?
#
loop_
_entity_poly.entity_id
_entity_poly.type
_entity_poly.pdbx_seq_one_letter_code
_entity_poly.pdbx_strand_id
1 'polypeptide(L)'
;KHKTRMTIKSQTHKGDGFNELRFEDELGKEEVFIHAQRDQVNVVGNDETTTIGRNRVEQVGQDEQLTIGNNFRQDTARDHTQVIGQNSRVDIKHDLNEQVGNNRSESTGANQRVVIGNNSELVIKGVQSISVGQGVQTHTTVYQLLASERIEFRSPGGSIVLDAQGITINGLTLDLQGQTKAVAKGDGNSQSLEFTADGSNKCEVKA
;
A
#
# COMPACT_ATOMS: atom_id res chain seq x y z
N LYS A 1 -29.71 -33.22 39.86
CA LYS A 1 -28.79 -32.36 39.07
C LYS A 1 -27.78 -33.30 38.42
N HIS A 2 -27.50 -33.15 37.12
CA HIS A 2 -26.61 -34.02 36.32
C HIS A 2 -27.10 -35.47 36.16
N LYS A 3 -28.27 -35.65 35.55
CA LYS A 3 -28.84 -37.00 35.35
C LYS A 3 -28.15 -37.79 34.23
N THR A 4 -27.51 -37.11 33.29
CA THR A 4 -26.91 -37.70 32.08
C THR A 4 -25.41 -37.45 31.98
N ARG A 5 -24.77 -36.99 33.06
CA ARG A 5 -23.34 -36.64 33.07
C ARG A 5 -22.46 -37.87 33.25
N MET A 6 -21.45 -37.99 32.40
CA MET A 6 -20.35 -38.95 32.51
C MET A 6 -19.01 -38.21 32.57
N THR A 7 -18.13 -38.64 33.47
CA THR A 7 -16.82 -38.01 33.69
C THR A 7 -15.75 -39.07 33.87
N ILE A 8 -14.65 -38.96 33.11
CA ILE A 8 -13.38 -39.63 33.38
C ILE A 8 -12.42 -38.54 33.87
N LYS A 9 -12.05 -38.60 35.15
CA LYS A 9 -11.21 -37.60 35.81
C LYS A 9 -10.12 -38.28 36.62
N SER A 10 -8.89 -37.78 36.48
CA SER A 10 -7.74 -38.21 37.28
C SER A 10 -7.16 -37.03 38.04
N GLN A 11 -6.83 -37.20 39.31
CA GLN A 11 -6.03 -36.22 40.06
C GLN A 11 -4.56 -36.32 39.66
N THR A 12 -3.87 -35.19 39.58
CA THR A 12 -2.41 -35.17 39.38
C THR A 12 -1.71 -35.99 40.46
N HIS A 13 -0.86 -36.94 40.08
CA HIS A 13 -0.10 -37.73 41.04
C HIS A 13 0.95 -36.85 41.73
N LYS A 14 0.92 -36.80 43.07
CA LYS A 14 1.84 -35.99 43.89
C LYS A 14 1.85 -34.50 43.51
N GLY A 15 0.71 -33.95 43.14
CA GLY A 15 0.57 -32.53 42.85
C GLY A 15 -0.89 -32.10 42.83
N ASP A 16 -1.08 -30.81 42.62
CA ASP A 16 -2.40 -30.23 42.45
C ASP A 16 -2.84 -30.31 40.97
N GLY A 17 -4.15 -30.28 40.74
CA GLY A 17 -4.72 -30.32 39.39
C GLY A 17 -5.34 -31.65 38.97
N PHE A 18 -5.82 -31.70 37.73
CA PHE A 18 -6.50 -32.87 37.19
C PHE A 18 -6.50 -32.88 35.65
N ASN A 19 -6.73 -34.05 35.06
CA ASN A 19 -7.18 -34.14 33.67
C ASN A 19 -8.64 -34.61 33.67
N GLU A 20 -9.45 -34.10 32.75
CA GLU A 20 -10.88 -34.43 32.69
C GLU A 20 -11.38 -34.52 31.25
N LEU A 21 -12.10 -35.60 30.97
CA LEU A 21 -13.00 -35.72 29.82
C LEU A 21 -14.42 -35.89 30.37
N ARG A 22 -15.31 -34.97 30.02
CA ARG A 22 -16.68 -34.94 30.52
C ARG A 22 -17.69 -34.77 29.40
N PHE A 23 -18.78 -35.53 29.49
CA PHE A 23 -19.93 -35.49 28.60
C PHE A 23 -21.19 -35.12 29.40
N GLU A 24 -22.01 -34.24 28.84
CA GLU A 24 -23.38 -33.92 29.28
C GLU A 24 -24.31 -34.11 28.08
N ASP A 25 -25.44 -34.78 28.30
CA ASP A 25 -26.43 -35.10 27.24
C ASP A 25 -27.86 -34.71 27.69
N GLU A 26 -27.98 -33.74 28.59
CA GLU A 26 -29.27 -33.14 28.96
C GLU A 26 -29.70 -32.18 27.84
N LEU A 27 -30.93 -32.35 27.34
CA LEU A 27 -31.48 -31.56 26.22
C LEU A 27 -31.23 -30.06 26.38
N GLY A 28 -30.52 -29.46 25.42
CA GLY A 28 -30.18 -28.03 25.38
C GLY A 28 -28.99 -27.63 26.26
N LYS A 29 -28.27 -28.58 26.84
CA LYS A 29 -27.06 -28.40 27.65
C LYS A 29 -25.97 -29.42 27.29
N GLU A 30 -26.08 -30.00 26.10
CA GLU A 30 -25.14 -31.00 25.61
C GLU A 30 -23.74 -30.39 25.52
N GLU A 31 -22.75 -31.07 26.07
CA GLU A 31 -21.39 -30.55 26.16
C GLU A 31 -20.37 -31.69 26.17
N VAL A 32 -19.28 -31.48 25.44
CA VAL A 32 -18.03 -32.20 25.62
C VAL A 32 -16.99 -31.24 26.18
N PHE A 33 -16.45 -31.55 27.35
CA PHE A 33 -15.39 -30.78 27.99
C PHE A 33 -14.10 -31.61 28.03
N ILE A 34 -13.01 -31.01 27.56
CA ILE A 34 -11.67 -31.59 27.57
C ILE A 34 -10.78 -30.63 28.35
N HIS A 35 -10.08 -31.13 29.36
CA HIS A 35 -9.10 -30.38 30.11
C HIS A 35 -7.82 -31.20 30.28
N ALA A 36 -6.71 -30.63 29.83
CA ALA A 36 -5.35 -31.12 30.07
C ALA A 36 -4.64 -30.17 31.04
N GLN A 37 -4.07 -30.71 32.13
CA GLN A 37 -3.40 -29.92 33.15
C GLN A 37 -2.08 -29.28 32.65
N ARG A 38 -1.44 -29.88 31.66
CA ARG A 38 -0.14 -29.45 31.15
C ARG A 38 -0.09 -29.43 29.63
N ASP A 39 -0.09 -30.60 29.00
CA ASP A 39 0.06 -30.73 27.55
C ASP A 39 -1.18 -31.42 26.96
N GLN A 40 -1.77 -30.84 25.93
CA GLN A 40 -2.73 -31.51 25.06
C GLN A 40 -2.08 -31.69 23.69
N VAL A 41 -1.83 -32.94 23.32
CA VAL A 41 -1.28 -33.29 22.01
C VAL A 41 -2.39 -33.97 21.20
N ASN A 42 -2.84 -33.32 20.13
CA ASN A 42 -3.80 -33.89 19.19
C ASN A 42 -3.03 -34.39 17.95
N VAL A 43 -3.10 -35.70 17.68
CA VAL A 43 -2.47 -36.32 16.51
C VAL A 43 -3.54 -37.05 15.71
N VAL A 44 -3.71 -36.64 14.47
CA VAL A 44 -4.63 -37.27 13.52
C VAL A 44 -3.80 -37.85 12.39
N GLY A 45 -3.84 -39.17 12.21
CA GLY A 45 -2.97 -39.88 11.27
C GLY A 45 -3.39 -39.82 9.80
N ASN A 46 -4.59 -39.31 9.51
CA ASN A 46 -5.12 -39.19 8.15
C ASN A 46 -5.81 -37.84 7.94
N ASP A 47 -7.11 -37.75 8.26
CA ASP A 47 -7.91 -36.55 7.99
C ASP A 47 -8.54 -36.01 9.28
N GLU A 48 -8.39 -34.71 9.53
CA GLU A 48 -9.14 -33.97 10.53
C GLU A 48 -10.10 -33.00 9.82
N THR A 49 -11.34 -32.92 10.29
CA THR A 49 -12.30 -31.90 9.85
C THR A 49 -12.95 -31.29 11.07
N THR A 50 -12.93 -29.96 11.16
CA THR A 50 -13.56 -29.22 12.25
C THR A 50 -14.63 -28.29 11.69
N THR A 51 -15.87 -28.50 12.11
CA THR A 51 -17.02 -27.66 11.74
C THR A 51 -17.59 -27.01 13.00
N ILE A 52 -17.67 -25.68 13.02
CA ILE A 52 -18.25 -24.93 14.14
C ILE A 52 -19.54 -24.25 13.66
N GLY A 53 -20.68 -24.64 14.22
CA GLY A 53 -21.99 -24.16 13.74
C GLY A 53 -22.33 -22.70 14.11
N ARG A 54 -21.58 -22.09 15.05
CA ARG A 54 -21.81 -20.70 15.48
C ARG A 54 -20.53 -19.88 15.53
N ASN A 55 -19.76 -19.98 16.62
CA ASN A 55 -18.60 -19.12 16.88
C ASN A 55 -17.40 -19.96 17.34
N ARG A 56 -16.20 -19.63 16.85
CA ARG A 56 -14.91 -20.08 17.40
C ARG A 56 -14.23 -18.88 18.04
N VAL A 57 -13.65 -19.09 19.23
CA VAL A 57 -12.75 -18.12 19.88
C VAL A 57 -11.49 -18.89 20.26
N GLU A 58 -10.34 -18.31 19.95
CA GLU A 58 -9.03 -18.88 20.22
C GLU A 58 -8.16 -17.83 20.90
N GLN A 59 -7.44 -18.25 21.93
CA GLN A 59 -6.54 -17.40 22.70
C GLN A 59 -5.24 -18.16 22.94
N VAL A 60 -4.15 -17.62 22.41
CA VAL A 60 -2.79 -18.13 22.61
C VAL A 60 -2.04 -17.15 23.50
N GLY A 61 -1.47 -17.63 24.61
CA GLY A 61 -0.85 -16.77 25.63
C GLY A 61 0.58 -16.31 25.32
N GLN A 62 1.26 -16.99 24.39
CA GLN A 62 2.64 -16.72 23.97
C GLN A 62 2.71 -16.75 22.45
N ASP A 63 3.14 -17.88 21.87
CA ASP A 63 3.42 -18.00 20.44
C ASP A 63 2.47 -18.99 19.74
N GLU A 64 2.04 -18.63 18.53
CA GLU A 64 1.33 -19.50 17.60
C GLU A 64 2.20 -19.73 16.35
N GLN A 65 2.37 -20.99 15.95
CA GLN A 65 3.07 -21.35 14.72
C GLN A 65 2.17 -22.22 13.84
N LEU A 66 1.89 -21.76 12.63
CA LEU A 66 1.13 -22.48 11.61
C LEU A 66 2.04 -22.86 10.44
N THR A 67 2.14 -24.15 10.15
CA THR A 67 2.87 -24.67 8.98
C THR A 67 1.91 -25.45 8.09
N ILE A 68 1.86 -25.09 6.81
CA ILE A 68 0.96 -25.70 5.83
C ILE A 68 1.84 -26.23 4.68
N GLY A 69 1.78 -27.54 4.44
CA GLY A 69 2.67 -28.19 3.47
C GLY A 69 2.36 -27.87 2.01
N ASN A 70 1.09 -27.59 1.69
CA ASN A 70 0.63 -27.37 0.31
C ASN A 70 -0.05 -26.00 0.17
N ASN A 71 -1.35 -25.91 0.43
CA ASN A 71 -2.16 -24.73 0.12
C ASN A 71 -2.88 -24.20 1.36
N PHE A 72 -2.84 -22.88 1.55
CA PHE A 72 -3.68 -22.16 2.49
C PHE A 72 -4.76 -21.41 1.72
N ARG A 73 -6.03 -21.61 2.08
CA ARG A 73 -7.16 -20.84 1.55
C ARG A 73 -7.97 -20.29 2.72
N GLN A 74 -8.21 -18.99 2.68
CA GLN A 74 -9.06 -18.29 3.65
C GLN A 74 -10.13 -17.51 2.88
N ASP A 75 -11.39 -17.82 3.16
CA ASP A 75 -12.55 -17.08 2.65
C ASP A 75 -13.22 -16.37 3.83
N THR A 76 -13.33 -15.04 3.77
CA THR A 76 -14.02 -14.22 4.78
C THR A 76 -15.18 -13.50 4.12
N ALA A 77 -16.41 -13.81 4.55
CA ALA A 77 -17.62 -13.36 3.85
C ALA A 77 -17.98 -11.88 4.11
N ARG A 78 -17.50 -11.31 5.22
CA ARG A 78 -17.79 -9.92 5.62
C ARG A 78 -16.48 -9.15 5.80
N ASP A 79 -15.98 -9.14 7.02
CA ASP A 79 -14.88 -8.26 7.41
C ASP A 79 -13.68 -9.07 7.92
N HIS A 80 -12.48 -8.63 7.53
CA HIS A 80 -11.20 -9.12 8.05
C HIS A 80 -10.43 -7.96 8.65
N THR A 81 -10.04 -8.09 9.93
CA THR A 81 -9.22 -7.10 10.63
C THR A 81 -7.98 -7.81 11.17
N GLN A 82 -6.81 -7.27 10.84
CA GLN A 82 -5.53 -7.74 11.35
C GLN A 82 -4.79 -6.59 12.02
N VAL A 83 -4.33 -6.80 13.26
CA VAL A 83 -3.55 -5.84 14.02
C VAL A 83 -2.23 -6.49 14.41
N ILE A 84 -1.13 -5.88 13.97
CA ILE A 84 0.23 -6.32 14.30
C ILE A 84 0.85 -5.26 15.22
N GLY A 85 1.21 -5.65 16.44
CA GLY A 85 1.74 -4.72 17.44
C GLY A 85 3.18 -4.25 17.20
N GLN A 86 3.93 -4.98 16.39
CA GLN A 86 5.32 -4.64 16.03
C GLN A 86 5.54 -4.74 14.52
N ASN A 87 6.18 -5.79 14.03
CA ASN A 87 6.62 -5.91 12.65
C ASN A 87 5.82 -6.97 11.89
N SER A 88 5.53 -6.71 10.62
CA SER A 88 5.04 -7.70 9.65
C SER A 88 6.06 -7.87 8.53
N ARG A 89 6.43 -9.12 8.24
CA ARG A 89 7.30 -9.47 7.11
C ARG A 89 6.58 -10.49 6.24
N VAL A 90 6.40 -10.14 4.97
CA VAL A 90 5.80 -11.00 3.95
C VAL A 90 6.86 -11.24 2.87
N ASP A 91 7.09 -12.51 2.53
CA ASP A 91 8.05 -12.93 1.50
C ASP A 91 7.31 -13.83 0.50
N ILE A 92 7.14 -13.32 -0.72
CA ILE A 92 6.42 -14.00 -1.80
C ILE A 92 7.44 -14.32 -2.88
N LYS A 93 7.60 -15.62 -3.20
CA LYS A 93 8.66 -16.09 -4.12
C LYS A 93 8.31 -15.95 -5.60
N HIS A 94 7.02 -15.90 -5.90
CA HIS A 94 6.51 -15.74 -7.26
C HIS A 94 5.70 -14.45 -7.32
N ASP A 95 4.39 -14.55 -7.46
CA ASP A 95 3.55 -13.40 -7.79
C ASP A 95 2.63 -12.98 -6.63
N LEU A 96 2.40 -11.67 -6.51
CA LEU A 96 1.35 -11.08 -5.69
C LEU A 96 0.30 -10.47 -6.63
N ASN A 97 -0.92 -10.99 -6.58
CA ASN A 97 -2.07 -10.41 -7.27
C ASN A 97 -3.05 -9.86 -6.23
N GLU A 98 -3.29 -8.55 -6.27
CA GLU A 98 -4.18 -7.86 -5.33
C GLU A 98 -5.26 -7.11 -6.09
N GLN A 99 -6.52 -7.35 -5.73
CA GLN A 99 -7.68 -6.67 -6.32
C GLN A 99 -8.52 -6.05 -5.21
N VAL A 100 -8.77 -4.74 -5.32
CA VAL A 100 -9.63 -4.00 -4.40
C VAL A 100 -10.83 -3.48 -5.19
N GLY A 101 -12.03 -3.91 -4.80
CA GLY A 101 -13.25 -3.60 -5.55
C GLY A 101 -13.75 -2.16 -5.44
N ASN A 102 -13.34 -1.44 -4.39
CA ASN A 102 -13.73 -0.05 -4.15
C ASN A 102 -12.49 0.83 -3.92
N ASN A 103 -12.12 1.09 -2.66
CA ASN A 103 -11.05 2.04 -2.32
C ASN A 103 -9.89 1.34 -1.61
N ARG A 104 -8.65 1.70 -1.98
CA ARG A 104 -7.43 1.43 -1.20
C ARG A 104 -7.00 2.73 -0.53
N SER A 105 -6.71 2.68 0.78
CA SER A 105 -6.12 3.77 1.54
C SER A 105 -4.88 3.26 2.26
N GLU A 106 -3.77 3.97 2.12
CA GLU A 106 -2.47 3.61 2.69
C GLU A 106 -1.84 4.83 3.34
N SER A 107 -1.30 4.65 4.55
CA SER A 107 -0.61 5.70 5.30
C SER A 107 0.67 5.15 5.88
N THR A 108 1.78 5.80 5.57
CA THR A 108 3.12 5.46 6.08
C THR A 108 3.62 6.63 6.92
N GLY A 109 3.86 6.41 8.21
CA GLY A 109 4.26 7.49 9.14
C GLY A 109 5.72 7.95 8.99
N ALA A 110 6.58 7.15 8.38
CA ALA A 110 7.99 7.46 8.17
C ALA A 110 8.35 7.40 6.68
N ASN A 111 8.97 6.30 6.23
CA ASN A 111 9.51 6.18 4.88
C ASN A 111 8.87 5.03 4.12
N GLN A 112 8.51 5.27 2.85
CA GLN A 112 8.13 4.25 1.89
C GLN A 112 9.25 4.10 0.85
N ARG A 113 9.70 2.86 0.62
CA ARG A 113 10.69 2.54 -0.42
C ARG A 113 10.13 1.47 -1.32
N VAL A 114 10.06 1.77 -2.62
CA VAL A 114 9.63 0.84 -3.66
C VAL A 114 10.81 0.61 -4.60
N VAL A 115 11.17 -0.66 -4.82
CA VAL A 115 12.22 -1.05 -5.78
C VAL A 115 11.58 -2.00 -6.77
N ILE A 116 11.61 -1.63 -8.04
CA ILE A 116 11.02 -2.39 -9.15
C ILE A 116 12.17 -2.83 -10.04
N GLY A 117 12.34 -4.15 -10.21
CA GLY A 117 13.47 -4.71 -10.94
C GLY A 117 13.36 -4.58 -12.46
N ASN A 118 12.15 -4.36 -12.98
CA ASN A 118 11.88 -4.21 -14.41
C ASN A 118 10.96 -3.01 -14.65
N ASN A 119 9.69 -3.22 -15.01
CA ASN A 119 8.78 -2.15 -15.41
C ASN A 119 7.77 -1.77 -14.32
N SER A 120 7.41 -0.49 -14.27
CA SER A 120 6.30 0.05 -13.48
C SER A 120 5.30 0.71 -14.40
N GLU A 121 4.04 0.31 -14.34
CA GLU A 121 2.95 0.93 -15.10
C GLU A 121 1.88 1.44 -14.13
N LEU A 122 1.42 2.66 -14.35
CA LEU A 122 0.37 3.29 -13.55
C LEU A 122 -0.70 3.85 -14.49
N VAL A 123 -1.88 3.23 -14.48
CA VAL A 123 -3.02 3.66 -15.28
C VAL A 123 -4.06 4.25 -14.34
N ILE A 124 -4.30 5.56 -14.46
CA ILE A 124 -5.29 6.28 -13.67
C ILE A 124 -6.36 6.82 -14.62
N LYS A 125 -7.60 6.34 -14.45
CA LYS A 125 -8.74 6.79 -15.26
C LYS A 125 -9.26 8.17 -14.84
N GLY A 126 -9.07 8.52 -13.58
CA GLY A 126 -9.44 9.80 -13.00
C GLY A 126 -8.25 10.76 -12.92
N VAL A 127 -8.16 11.50 -11.83
CA VAL A 127 -7.09 12.46 -11.58
C VAL A 127 -5.99 11.83 -10.73
N GLN A 128 -4.74 12.07 -11.11
CA GLN A 128 -3.60 11.86 -10.23
C GLN A 128 -3.20 13.19 -9.58
N SER A 129 -3.14 13.23 -8.24
CA SER A 129 -2.63 14.37 -7.49
C SER A 129 -1.41 13.94 -6.68
N ILE A 130 -0.34 14.73 -6.75
CA ILE A 130 0.91 14.49 -6.05
C ILE A 130 1.30 15.79 -5.33
N SER A 131 1.44 15.72 -4.00
CA SER A 131 1.91 16.83 -3.18
C SER A 131 3.19 16.43 -2.47
N VAL A 132 4.25 17.22 -2.64
CA VAL A 132 5.57 16.95 -2.06
C VAL A 132 6.08 18.23 -1.40
N GLY A 133 6.39 18.14 -0.11
CA GLY A 133 6.70 19.32 0.71
C GLY A 133 8.12 19.89 0.55
N GLN A 134 9.06 19.14 -0.03
CA GLN A 134 10.47 19.57 -0.14
C GLN A 134 10.95 19.62 -1.59
N GLY A 135 10.93 18.50 -2.30
CA GLY A 135 11.38 18.48 -3.69
C GLY A 135 11.12 17.14 -4.38
N VAL A 136 11.12 17.19 -5.71
CA VAL A 136 10.98 16.02 -6.58
C VAL A 136 12.23 15.92 -7.45
N GLN A 137 12.81 14.73 -7.54
CA GLN A 137 13.96 14.44 -8.38
C GLN A 137 13.65 13.25 -9.30
N THR A 138 13.84 13.44 -10.60
CA THR A 138 13.64 12.39 -11.61
C THR A 138 14.93 12.25 -12.42
N HIS A 139 15.53 11.06 -12.38
CA HIS A 139 16.71 10.72 -13.16
C HIS A 139 16.34 9.65 -14.17
N THR A 140 16.40 10.00 -15.46
CA THR A 140 16.03 9.10 -16.56
C THR A 140 16.85 9.42 -17.80
N THR A 141 17.03 8.43 -18.68
CA THR A 141 17.61 8.64 -20.01
C THR A 141 16.67 9.41 -20.93
N VAL A 142 15.36 9.18 -20.82
CA VAL A 142 14.33 9.83 -21.63
C VAL A 142 13.16 10.21 -20.73
N TYR A 143 12.73 11.47 -20.81
CA TYR A 143 11.56 11.99 -20.10
C TYR A 143 10.54 12.54 -21.09
N GLN A 144 9.41 11.85 -21.25
CA GLN A 144 8.33 12.24 -22.16
C GLN A 144 7.11 12.71 -21.35
N LEU A 145 6.66 13.93 -21.64
CA LEU A 145 5.41 14.49 -21.13
C LEU A 145 4.47 14.73 -22.31
N LEU A 146 3.33 14.05 -22.29
CA LEU A 146 2.30 14.16 -23.33
C LEU A 146 1.03 14.68 -22.68
N ALA A 147 0.55 15.84 -23.11
CA ALA A 147 -0.73 16.40 -22.72
C ALA A 147 -1.49 16.82 -23.99
N SER A 148 -2.80 16.58 -24.01
CA SER A 148 -3.65 16.95 -25.15
C SER A 148 -4.01 18.43 -25.18
N GLU A 149 -4.07 19.08 -24.02
CA GLU A 149 -4.55 20.46 -23.89
C GLU A 149 -3.42 21.42 -23.49
N ARG A 150 -2.76 21.15 -22.36
CA ARG A 150 -1.82 22.09 -21.75
C ARG A 150 -0.77 21.38 -20.89
N ILE A 151 0.47 21.84 -20.99
CA ILE A 151 1.53 21.60 -20.01
C ILE A 151 1.86 22.93 -19.35
N GLU A 152 1.97 22.93 -18.03
CA GLU A 152 2.22 24.15 -17.28
C GLU A 152 3.21 23.93 -16.14
N PHE A 153 4.22 24.79 -16.11
CA PHE A 153 5.19 24.92 -15.03
C PHE A 153 4.96 26.26 -14.35
N ARG A 154 4.65 26.27 -13.05
CA ARG A 154 4.41 27.49 -12.27
C ARG A 154 5.35 27.56 -11.07
N SER A 155 5.80 28.76 -10.76
CA SER A 155 6.48 29.13 -9.53
C SER A 155 5.98 30.51 -9.07
N PRO A 156 6.30 30.96 -7.85
CA PRO A 156 6.01 32.33 -7.44
C PRO A 156 6.62 33.41 -8.36
N GLY A 157 7.73 33.09 -9.05
CA GLY A 157 8.45 34.02 -9.91
C GLY A 157 7.97 34.08 -11.37
N GLY A 158 7.07 33.18 -11.79
CA GLY A 158 6.62 33.12 -13.18
C GLY A 158 6.03 31.77 -13.59
N SER A 159 5.70 31.66 -14.88
CA SER A 159 5.15 30.44 -15.47
C SER A 159 5.67 30.18 -16.88
N ILE A 160 5.72 28.91 -17.25
CA ILE A 160 5.92 28.44 -18.62
C ILE A 160 4.71 27.58 -18.98
N VAL A 161 4.05 27.91 -20.09
CA VAL A 161 2.83 27.23 -20.55
C VAL A 161 3.03 26.79 -22.00
N LEU A 162 2.70 25.53 -22.30
CA LEU A 162 2.63 24.98 -23.63
C LEU A 162 1.19 24.54 -23.88
N ASP A 163 0.55 25.09 -24.90
CA ASP A 163 -0.84 24.78 -25.27
C ASP A 163 -1.05 24.91 -26.79
N ALA A 164 -2.30 24.85 -27.24
CA ALA A 164 -2.67 24.95 -28.65
C ALA A 164 -2.35 26.33 -29.29
N GLN A 165 -2.13 27.38 -28.48
CA GLN A 165 -1.74 28.70 -28.97
C GLN A 165 -0.22 28.85 -29.11
N GLY A 166 0.56 27.99 -28.46
CA GLY A 166 2.02 27.94 -28.57
C GLY A 166 2.72 27.83 -27.22
N ILE A 167 3.84 28.53 -27.08
CA ILE A 167 4.65 28.55 -25.84
C ILE A 167 4.60 29.96 -25.25
N THR A 168 4.13 30.08 -24.01
CA THR A 168 4.10 31.35 -23.26
C THR A 168 5.06 31.28 -22.08
N ILE A 169 5.96 32.25 -21.97
CA ILE A 169 6.88 32.42 -20.84
C ILE A 169 6.57 33.75 -20.16
N ASN A 170 6.09 33.69 -18.93
CA ASN A 170 5.73 34.86 -18.12
C ASN A 170 6.62 34.93 -16.89
N GLY A 171 7.24 36.09 -16.67
CA GLY A 171 8.05 36.37 -15.49
C GLY A 171 8.47 37.84 -15.46
N LEU A 172 8.97 38.32 -14.32
CA LEU A 172 9.49 39.69 -14.22
C LEU A 172 10.73 39.90 -15.10
N THR A 173 11.54 38.85 -15.25
CA THR A 173 12.75 38.85 -16.05
C THR A 173 12.91 37.49 -16.74
N LEU A 174 13.47 37.51 -17.94
CA LEU A 174 13.96 36.34 -18.65
C LEU A 174 15.44 36.56 -18.96
N ASP A 175 16.33 35.92 -18.20
CA ASP A 175 17.77 35.97 -18.44
C ASP A 175 18.18 34.76 -19.30
N LEU A 176 18.79 35.04 -20.45
CA LEU A 176 19.31 34.04 -21.36
C LEU A 176 20.82 34.23 -21.47
N GLN A 177 21.56 33.42 -20.73
CA GLN A 177 23.02 33.51 -20.69
C GLN A 177 23.64 32.70 -21.84
N GLY A 178 24.34 33.39 -22.74
CA GLY A 178 25.00 32.80 -23.92
C GLY A 178 24.57 33.44 -25.23
N GLN A 179 25.16 33.00 -26.36
CA GLN A 179 24.70 33.45 -27.67
C GLN A 179 23.30 32.90 -27.95
N THR A 180 22.34 33.80 -28.16
CA THR A 180 20.96 33.47 -28.51
C THR A 180 20.71 33.79 -29.97
N LYS A 181 19.86 32.99 -30.63
CA LYS A 181 19.41 33.24 -32.00
C LYS A 181 17.90 33.05 -32.06
N ALA A 182 17.15 34.15 -32.13
CA ALA A 182 15.72 34.14 -32.36
C ALA A 182 15.45 34.47 -33.83
N VAL A 183 14.72 33.60 -34.53
CA VAL A 183 14.30 33.84 -35.93
C VAL A 183 12.79 33.69 -36.00
N ALA A 184 12.06 34.79 -36.17
CA ALA A 184 10.62 34.78 -36.42
C ALA A 184 10.38 34.77 -37.95
N LYS A 185 9.92 33.63 -38.49
CA LYS A 185 9.56 33.46 -39.91
C LYS A 185 8.05 33.25 -40.11
N GLY A 186 7.22 33.88 -39.28
CA GLY A 186 5.75 33.81 -39.40
C GLY A 186 5.16 35.14 -39.86
N ASP A 187 4.02 35.08 -40.56
CA ASP A 187 3.29 36.24 -41.11
C ASP A 187 2.53 37.08 -40.06
N GLY A 188 2.63 36.73 -38.77
CA GLY A 188 2.08 37.53 -37.67
C GLY A 188 3.06 38.65 -37.28
N ASN A 189 2.54 39.80 -36.81
CA ASN A 189 3.30 41.00 -36.40
C ASN A 189 4.70 40.65 -35.83
N SER A 190 5.71 40.68 -36.70
CA SER A 190 7.08 40.35 -36.32
C SER A 190 7.72 41.59 -35.70
N GLN A 191 7.48 41.82 -34.41
CA GLN A 191 8.45 42.60 -33.67
C GLN A 191 9.64 41.68 -33.39
N SER A 192 10.69 41.85 -34.20
CA SER A 192 11.99 41.25 -33.96
C SER A 192 12.47 41.70 -32.58
N LEU A 193 12.61 40.75 -31.65
CA LEU A 193 13.33 40.98 -30.41
C LEU A 193 14.84 41.05 -30.75
N GLU A 194 15.32 42.23 -31.10
CA GLU A 194 16.75 42.48 -31.27
C GLU A 194 17.42 42.61 -29.90
N PHE A 195 18.09 41.56 -29.46
CA PHE A 195 18.99 41.63 -28.31
C PHE A 195 20.36 42.11 -28.78
N THR A 196 20.70 43.38 -28.52
CA THR A 196 22.08 43.85 -28.65
C THR A 196 22.78 43.69 -27.30
N ALA A 197 23.86 42.90 -27.25
CA ALA A 197 24.71 42.84 -26.08
C ALA A 197 25.47 44.17 -25.97
N ASP A 198 25.04 45.04 -25.06
CA ASP A 198 25.89 46.12 -24.57
C ASP A 198 26.87 45.52 -23.54
N GLY A 199 28.12 45.98 -23.53
CA GLY A 199 29.12 45.64 -22.51
C GLY A 199 28.76 46.13 -21.10
N SER A 200 27.53 46.58 -20.87
CA SER A 200 26.92 46.84 -19.58
C SER A 200 25.82 45.80 -19.33
N ASN A 201 25.76 45.23 -18.13
CA ASN A 201 24.85 44.14 -17.73
C ASN A 201 23.35 44.55 -17.67
N LYS A 202 22.81 45.24 -18.68
CA LYS A 202 21.39 45.59 -18.78
C LYS A 202 20.91 45.50 -20.23
N CYS A 203 19.87 44.71 -20.46
CA CYS A 203 19.08 44.77 -21.68
C CYS A 203 18.10 45.95 -21.58
N GLU A 204 18.19 46.91 -22.49
CA GLU A 204 17.11 47.87 -22.75
C GLU A 204 16.47 47.58 -24.11
N VAL A 205 15.14 47.62 -24.14
CA VAL A 205 14.35 47.49 -25.37
C VAL A 205 14.42 48.82 -26.11
N LYS A 206 14.97 48.82 -27.33
CA LYS A 206 14.81 49.97 -28.25
C LYS A 206 13.42 49.94 -28.86
N ALA A 207 12.72 51.07 -28.72
CA ALA A 207 11.41 51.34 -29.32
C ALA A 207 11.47 51.37 -30.85
#